data_AF-A0A8X6T3Y9-F1
#
_entry.id   AF-A0A8X6T3Y9-F1
#
_cell.length_a   1.000
_cell.length_b   1.000
_cell.length_c   1.000
_cell.angle_alpha   90.00
_cell.angle_beta   90.00
_cell.angle_gamma   90.00
#
_symmetry.space_group_name_H-M   'P 1'
#
loop_
_entity.id
_entity.type
_entity.pdbx_description
1 polymer ?
#
loop_
_entity_poly.entity_id
_entity_poly.type
_entity_poly.pdbx_seq_one_letter_code
_entity_poly.pdbx_strand_id
1 'polypeptide(L)'
;MMAAPERLLLLLSSLWLLLCQCRGQCEIETGESVIIMDIFESRGNQINQTTVPTELPIRGFVPQIELGIQTATADYFAIDGKSLRLKRPIDRDDGKLTMVRLQISCRDVASDLQLNIPVVIRIGDINDNPPLFKARSYETTVSELTPIGTTIFRDLLATDADSDSNGLVEYSTTPGDST
;
A
#
# COMPACT_ATOMS: atom_id res chain seq x y z
N MET A 1 -66.65 -11.57 38.73
CA MET A 1 -67.57 -10.59 38.10
C MET A 1 -66.85 -9.24 38.09
N MET A 2 -66.64 -8.67 36.90
CA MET A 2 -66.20 -7.29 36.58
C MET A 2 -64.74 -6.95 36.99
N ALA A 3 -63.76 -7.07 36.08
CA ALA A 3 -63.42 -6.14 34.99
C ALA A 3 -62.92 -4.77 35.50
N ALA A 4 -61.59 -4.60 35.51
CA ALA A 4 -60.93 -3.31 35.70
C ALA A 4 -60.85 -2.58 34.34
N PRO A 5 -61.18 -1.28 34.25
CA PRO A 5 -60.96 -0.52 33.03
C PRO A 5 -59.56 0.08 32.99
N GLU A 6 -58.95 -0.02 31.82
CA GLU A 6 -57.67 0.53 31.45
C GLU A 6 -57.71 2.07 31.22
N ARG A 7 -56.50 2.65 31.26
CA ARG A 7 -56.03 3.90 30.61
C ARG A 7 -56.45 5.23 31.23
N LEU A 8 -55.48 5.91 31.85
CA LEU A 8 -55.20 7.30 31.48
C LEU A 8 -53.74 7.73 31.77
N LEU A 9 -53.03 8.03 30.67
CA LEU A 9 -51.87 8.91 30.50
C LEU A 9 -50.55 8.63 31.27
N LEU A 10 -49.72 7.75 30.70
CA LEU A 10 -48.27 7.93 30.71
C LEU A 10 -47.85 8.57 29.37
N LEU A 11 -47.83 9.90 29.31
CA LEU A 11 -47.23 10.66 28.20
C LEU A 11 -45.84 11.16 28.61
N LEU A 12 -44.88 10.25 28.77
CA LEU A 12 -43.46 10.60 28.91
C LEU A 12 -42.55 9.52 28.29
N SER A 13 -42.83 9.07 27.07
CA SER A 13 -41.91 8.14 26.39
C SER A 13 -41.78 8.32 24.87
N SER A 14 -42.18 9.46 24.32
CA SER A 14 -42.06 9.74 22.88
C SER A 14 -41.32 11.04 22.56
N LEU A 15 -40.41 11.46 23.44
CA LEU A 15 -39.46 12.56 23.16
C LEU A 15 -38.06 12.30 23.72
N TRP A 16 -37.66 11.03 23.78
CA TRP A 16 -36.27 10.60 24.08
C TRP A 16 -35.72 9.59 23.05
N LEU A 17 -36.41 9.43 21.91
CA LEU A 17 -35.90 8.73 20.72
C LEU A 17 -35.40 9.70 19.63
N LEU A 18 -35.16 10.96 20.00
CA LEU A 18 -34.29 11.89 19.25
C LEU A 18 -33.00 12.15 20.04
N LEU A 19 -32.48 11.13 20.74
CA LEU A 19 -31.09 11.15 21.18
C LEU A 19 -30.23 11.07 19.92
N CYS A 20 -29.57 12.18 19.64
CA CYS A 20 -28.61 12.42 18.56
C CYS A 20 -28.00 11.15 17.98
N GLN A 21 -28.20 10.92 16.68
CA GLN A 21 -27.31 10.05 15.90
C GLN A 21 -25.96 10.77 15.72
N CYS A 22 -25.27 11.05 16.83
CA CYS A 22 -23.95 11.68 16.89
C CYS A 22 -22.86 10.62 16.60
N ARG A 23 -22.97 9.87 15.49
CA ARG A 23 -21.77 9.23 14.95
C ARG A 23 -21.02 10.34 14.24
N GLY A 24 -19.92 10.79 14.84
CA GLY A 24 -19.08 11.84 14.28
C GLY A 24 -18.64 11.47 12.87
N GLN A 25 -18.42 12.49 12.05
CA GLN A 25 -17.65 12.29 10.83
C GLN A 25 -16.19 11.95 11.23
N CYS A 26 -15.36 11.47 10.30
CA CYS A 26 -13.96 11.07 10.60
C CYS A 26 -13.74 9.71 11.31
N GLU A 27 -14.64 8.73 11.12
CA GLU A 27 -14.41 7.35 11.53
C GLU A 27 -13.95 6.46 10.35
N ILE A 28 -13.09 5.48 10.62
CA ILE A 28 -12.72 4.44 9.65
C ILE A 28 -13.95 3.53 9.41
N GLU A 29 -14.32 3.33 8.15
CA GLU A 29 -15.50 2.56 7.74
C GLU A 29 -15.43 1.10 8.16
N THR A 30 -14.23 0.50 8.11
CA THR A 30 -13.96 -0.89 8.49
C THR A 30 -14.00 -1.11 10.01
N GLY A 31 -13.95 -0.04 10.82
CA GLY A 31 -13.81 -0.10 12.28
C GLY A 31 -12.40 -0.51 12.74
N GLU A 32 -11.44 -0.61 11.83
CA GLU A 32 -10.04 -0.88 12.15
C GLU A 32 -9.39 0.34 12.82
N SER A 33 -8.24 0.12 13.47
CA SER A 33 -7.45 1.20 14.08
C SER A 33 -6.40 1.80 13.16
N VAL A 34 -6.17 1.21 11.98
CA VAL A 34 -5.17 1.63 11.00
C VAL A 34 -5.69 1.38 9.59
N ILE A 35 -5.47 2.34 8.69
CA ILE A 35 -5.78 2.17 7.27
C ILE A 35 -4.56 1.58 6.58
N ILE A 36 -4.75 0.49 5.85
CA ILE A 36 -3.71 -0.10 5.00
C ILE A 36 -4.05 0.19 3.54
N MET A 37 -3.08 0.68 2.81
CA MET A 37 -3.17 0.93 1.38
C MET A 37 -1.96 0.35 0.68
N ASP A 38 -2.09 0.12 -0.62
CA ASP A 38 -1.05 -0.44 -1.46
C ASP A 38 -0.75 0.52 -2.62
N ILE A 39 0.50 0.58 -3.04
CA ILE A 39 0.90 1.26 -4.28
C ILE A 39 2.09 0.51 -4.86
N PHE A 40 2.22 0.44 -6.18
CA PHE A 40 3.46 -0.03 -6.79
C PHE A 40 4.47 1.12 -6.87
N GLU A 41 5.75 0.79 -6.92
CA GLU A 41 6.78 1.77 -7.22
C GLU A 41 6.57 2.47 -8.57
N SER A 42 7.36 3.50 -8.82
CA SER A 42 7.28 4.31 -10.03
C SER A 42 8.14 3.71 -11.12
N ARG A 43 7.58 3.49 -12.31
CA ARG A 43 8.41 3.21 -13.50
C ARG A 43 9.17 4.48 -13.89
N GLY A 44 10.45 4.54 -13.58
CA GLY A 44 11.26 5.74 -13.74
C GLY A 44 10.68 6.93 -12.96
N ASN A 45 10.55 8.10 -13.60
CA ASN A 45 10.10 9.33 -12.93
C ASN A 45 8.58 9.54 -12.92
N GLN A 46 7.79 8.47 -13.00
CA GLN A 46 6.33 8.58 -12.96
C GLN A 46 5.83 9.08 -11.58
N ILE A 47 4.78 9.91 -11.61
CA ILE A 47 4.12 10.48 -10.42
C ILE A 47 2.61 10.43 -10.60
N ASN A 48 1.85 10.94 -9.63
CA ASN A 48 0.38 10.97 -9.58
C ASN A 48 -0.30 9.60 -9.58
N GLN A 49 0.48 8.52 -9.41
CA GLN A 49 -0.04 7.19 -9.11
C GLN A 49 -0.92 7.28 -7.87
N THR A 50 -2.05 6.57 -7.88
CA THR A 50 -2.97 6.52 -6.75
C THR A 50 -2.82 5.18 -6.04
N THR A 51 -3.03 5.20 -4.74
CA THR A 51 -3.06 3.98 -3.92
C THR A 51 -4.24 3.08 -4.27
N VAL A 52 -4.20 1.85 -3.78
CA VAL A 52 -5.31 0.89 -3.74
C VAL A 52 -5.62 0.62 -2.26
N PRO A 53 -6.87 0.83 -1.79
CA PRO A 53 -7.98 1.45 -2.53
C PRO A 53 -7.69 2.92 -2.93
N THR A 54 -8.41 3.42 -3.94
CA THR A 54 -8.23 4.77 -4.50
C THR A 54 -8.59 5.88 -3.52
N GLU A 55 -9.48 5.60 -2.58
CA GLU A 55 -9.94 6.54 -1.56
C GLU A 55 -9.73 5.96 -0.17
N LEU A 56 -9.42 6.84 0.79
CA LEU A 56 -9.38 6.51 2.20
C LEU A 56 -10.78 6.06 2.66
N PRO A 57 -10.90 4.91 3.35
CA PRO A 57 -12.17 4.38 3.87
C PRO A 57 -12.59 5.14 5.14
N ILE A 58 -12.83 6.44 5.01
CA ILE A 58 -13.28 7.35 6.09
C ILE A 58 -14.72 7.75 5.79
N ARG A 59 -15.62 7.61 6.77
CA ARG A 59 -17.08 7.80 6.59
C ARG A 59 -17.49 9.17 6.04
N GLY A 60 -16.86 10.25 6.52
CA GLY A 60 -17.28 11.61 6.17
C GLY A 60 -16.98 11.99 4.72
N PHE A 61 -17.67 12.98 4.16
CA PHE A 61 -17.48 13.42 2.78
C PHE A 61 -16.86 14.81 2.71
N VAL A 62 -16.05 15.10 1.70
CA VAL A 62 -15.55 16.47 1.48
C VAL A 62 -16.69 17.29 0.84
N PRO A 63 -17.06 18.50 1.33
CA PRO A 63 -16.33 19.34 2.29
C PRO A 63 -16.83 19.28 3.76
N GLN A 64 -17.62 18.29 4.16
CA GLN A 64 -18.04 18.11 5.57
C GLN A 64 -16.87 17.68 6.46
N ILE A 65 -15.87 17.02 5.88
CA ILE A 65 -14.59 16.74 6.50
C ILE A 65 -13.45 17.43 5.76
N GLU A 66 -12.46 17.86 6.52
CA GLU A 66 -11.18 18.35 6.03
C GLU A 66 -10.10 17.31 6.32
N LEU A 67 -9.35 16.92 5.29
CA LEU A 67 -8.28 15.92 5.39
C LEU A 67 -6.91 16.57 5.17
N GLY A 68 -5.91 16.12 5.93
CA GLY A 68 -4.54 16.63 5.85
C GLY A 68 -3.51 15.59 6.27
N ILE A 69 -2.26 15.76 5.81
CA ILE A 69 -1.14 14.89 6.18
C ILE A 69 -0.30 15.60 7.26
N GLN A 70 -0.09 14.96 8.42
CA GLN A 70 0.61 15.59 9.56
C GLN A 70 2.11 15.26 9.70
N THR A 71 2.60 14.19 9.09
CA THR A 71 3.97 13.67 9.36
C THR A 71 4.98 13.94 8.23
N ALA A 72 6.27 13.95 8.57
CA ALA A 72 7.41 14.26 7.69
C ALA A 72 7.59 13.32 6.48
N THR A 73 6.97 12.13 6.47
CA THR A 73 6.87 11.28 5.27
C THR A 73 5.90 11.84 4.20
N ALA A 74 5.29 13.01 4.46
CA ALA A 74 4.50 13.81 3.52
C ALA A 74 5.21 14.15 2.20
N ASP A 75 6.53 13.97 2.11
CA ASP A 75 7.25 14.28 0.87
C ASP A 75 6.88 13.36 -0.29
N TYR A 76 6.39 12.14 -0.03
CA TYR A 76 6.02 11.21 -1.11
C TYR A 76 4.58 11.39 -1.59
N PHE A 77 3.66 11.80 -0.73
CA PHE A 77 2.23 11.73 -1.01
C PHE A 77 1.56 13.09 -0.83
N ALA A 78 0.66 13.42 -1.75
CA ALA A 78 -0.32 14.48 -1.61
C ALA A 78 -1.70 13.86 -1.37
N ILE A 79 -2.55 14.57 -0.62
CA ILE A 79 -3.95 14.20 -0.44
C ILE A 79 -4.82 15.13 -1.29
N ASP A 80 -5.70 14.53 -2.10
CA ASP A 80 -6.68 15.22 -2.94
C ASP A 80 -8.06 14.63 -2.68
N GLY A 81 -8.90 15.37 -1.97
CA GLY A 81 -10.13 14.84 -1.38
C GLY A 81 -9.81 13.68 -0.41
N LYS A 82 -10.25 12.47 -0.75
CA LYS A 82 -9.93 11.24 -0.01
C LYS A 82 -8.81 10.41 -0.63
N SER A 83 -8.26 10.82 -1.76
CA SER A 83 -7.27 10.03 -2.49
C SER A 83 -5.85 10.45 -2.13
N LEU A 84 -4.99 9.47 -1.91
CA LEU A 84 -3.55 9.69 -1.78
C LEU A 84 -2.89 9.50 -3.15
N ARG A 85 -2.19 10.53 -3.60
CA ARG A 85 -1.48 10.55 -4.88
C ARG A 85 0.00 10.74 -4.66
N LEU A 86 0.78 10.05 -5.48
CA LEU A 86 2.22 10.15 -5.44
C LEU A 86 2.70 11.51 -5.97
N LYS A 87 3.51 12.23 -5.18
CA LYS A 87 4.07 13.55 -5.51
C LYS A 87 5.45 13.47 -6.16
N ARG A 88 6.24 12.46 -5.80
CA ARG A 88 7.58 12.19 -6.32
C ARG A 88 7.76 10.70 -6.53
N PRO A 89 8.60 10.28 -7.50
CA PRO A 89 8.78 8.86 -7.77
C PRO A 89 9.28 8.12 -6.52
N ILE A 90 8.80 6.90 -6.36
CA ILE A 90 9.32 5.92 -5.41
C ILE A 90 10.02 4.86 -6.24
N ASP A 91 11.26 4.58 -5.89
CA ASP A 91 12.03 3.46 -6.38
C ASP A 91 12.22 2.53 -5.17
N ARG A 92 11.66 1.33 -5.25
CA ARG A 92 11.71 0.35 -4.16
C ARG A 92 13.09 -0.29 -4.13
N ASP A 93 13.71 -0.49 -5.28
CA ASP A 93 15.01 -1.15 -5.41
C ASP A 93 16.16 -0.25 -4.93
N ASP A 94 15.99 1.08 -5.05
CA ASP A 94 16.85 2.07 -4.39
C ASP A 94 16.50 2.24 -2.90
N GLY A 95 17.23 1.53 -2.04
CA GLY A 95 17.13 1.67 -0.59
C GLY A 95 16.07 0.80 0.09
N LYS A 96 15.38 -0.08 -0.65
CA LYS A 96 14.48 -1.13 -0.13
C LYS A 96 13.29 -0.58 0.67
N LEU A 97 12.70 0.51 0.19
CA LEU A 97 11.54 1.15 0.84
C LEU A 97 10.27 0.32 0.61
N THR A 98 9.96 -0.59 1.54
CA THR A 98 8.79 -1.49 1.43
C THR A 98 7.49 -0.89 1.96
N MET A 99 7.55 0.17 2.77
CA MET A 99 6.37 0.83 3.31
C MET A 99 6.61 2.27 3.75
N VAL A 100 5.56 3.09 3.67
CA VAL A 100 5.50 4.46 4.20
C VAL A 100 4.41 4.55 5.26
N ARG A 101 4.74 5.11 6.42
CA ARG A 101 3.79 5.36 7.51
C ARG A 101 3.39 6.83 7.53
N LEU A 102 2.09 7.10 7.52
CA LEU A 102 1.49 8.43 7.54
C LEU A 102 0.53 8.60 8.72
N GLN A 103 0.23 9.85 9.05
CA GLN A 103 -0.84 10.26 9.95
C GLN A 103 -1.74 11.22 9.18
N ILE A 104 -2.99 10.83 8.98
CA ILE A 104 -4.00 11.67 8.34
C ILE A 104 -4.83 12.36 9.40
N SER A 105 -4.83 13.68 9.41
CA SER A 105 -5.78 14.45 10.19
C SER A 105 -7.12 14.48 9.46
N CYS A 106 -8.18 14.11 10.14
CA CYS A 106 -9.54 14.32 9.70
C CYS A 106 -10.25 15.25 10.67
N ARG A 107 -10.73 16.38 10.18
CA ARG A 107 -11.49 17.38 10.94
C ARG A 107 -12.92 17.40 10.44
N ASP A 108 -13.88 17.16 11.33
CA ASP A 108 -15.30 17.35 11.07
C ASP A 108 -15.64 18.85 11.19
N VAL A 109 -16.09 19.44 10.09
CA VAL A 109 -16.36 20.89 10.00
C VAL A 109 -17.51 21.30 10.91
N ALA A 110 -18.49 20.42 11.15
CA ALA A 110 -19.68 20.75 11.94
C ALA A 110 -19.40 20.73 13.45
N SER A 111 -18.56 19.80 13.91
CA SER A 111 -18.26 19.60 15.33
C SER A 111 -16.91 20.16 15.76
N ASP A 112 -16.06 20.58 14.80
CA ASP A 112 -14.66 20.97 15.00
C ASP A 112 -13.80 19.85 15.63
N LEU A 113 -14.32 18.62 15.67
CA LEU A 113 -13.59 17.48 16.18
C LEU A 113 -12.53 17.06 15.17
N GLN A 114 -11.30 16.90 15.64
CA GLN A 114 -10.18 16.44 14.84
C GLN A 114 -9.66 15.10 15.36
N LEU A 115 -9.49 14.16 14.45
CA LEU A 115 -8.93 12.83 14.71
C LEU A 115 -7.70 12.60 13.85
N ASN A 116 -6.70 11.95 14.43
CA ASN A 116 -5.50 11.52 13.72
C ASN A 116 -5.61 10.03 13.44
N ILE A 117 -5.58 9.68 12.16
CA ILE A 117 -5.78 8.33 11.67
C ILE A 117 -4.44 7.81 11.13
N PRO A 118 -3.89 6.72 11.70
CA PRO A 118 -2.68 6.10 11.17
C PRO A 118 -2.97 5.43 9.82
N VAL A 119 -2.09 5.68 8.86
CA VAL A 119 -2.16 5.06 7.53
C VAL A 119 -0.81 4.41 7.22
N VAL A 120 -0.85 3.18 6.72
CA VAL A 120 0.33 2.44 6.25
C VAL A 120 0.16 2.17 4.76
N ILE A 121 1.07 2.69 3.96
CA ILE A 121 1.13 2.43 2.51
C ILE A 121 2.22 1.40 2.28
N ARG A 122 1.88 0.23 1.75
CA ARG A 122 2.84 -0.78 1.31
C ARG A 122 3.25 -0.50 -0.12
N ILE A 123 4.54 -0.65 -0.40
CA ILE A 123 5.11 -0.42 -1.73
C ILE A 123 5.37 -1.80 -2.36
N GLY A 124 4.66 -2.07 -3.45
CA GLY A 124 4.85 -3.25 -4.28
C GLY A 124 5.97 -3.05 -5.27
N ASP A 125 6.63 -4.15 -5.60
CA ASP A 125 7.67 -4.24 -6.63
C ASP A 125 7.08 -4.16 -8.03
N ILE A 126 7.83 -3.57 -8.96
CA ILE A 126 7.65 -3.75 -10.39
C ILE A 126 8.91 -4.42 -10.91
N ASN A 127 8.77 -5.47 -11.70
CA ASN A 127 9.92 -6.03 -12.42
C ASN A 127 10.37 -5.06 -13.52
N ASP A 128 11.29 -4.16 -13.20
CA ASP A 128 11.86 -3.20 -14.14
C ASP A 128 13.40 -3.17 -14.16
N ASN A 129 14.07 -3.98 -13.35
CA ASN A 129 15.49 -4.26 -13.48
C ASN A 129 15.73 -5.61 -14.19
N PRO A 130 16.56 -5.64 -15.25
CA PRO A 130 16.95 -6.91 -15.86
C PRO A 130 18.09 -7.57 -15.05
N PRO A 131 18.20 -8.92 -15.08
CA PRO A 131 19.33 -9.61 -14.48
C PRO A 131 20.66 -9.17 -15.10
N LEU A 132 21.65 -8.88 -14.25
CA LEU A 132 22.99 -8.44 -14.68
C LEU A 132 24.05 -9.50 -14.35
N PHE A 133 24.72 -10.01 -15.37
CA PHE A 133 25.89 -10.87 -15.20
C PHE A 133 27.06 -10.10 -14.59
N LYS A 134 27.77 -10.73 -13.65
CA LYS A 134 28.96 -10.15 -13.00
C LYS A 134 30.13 -9.90 -13.98
N ALA A 135 30.26 -10.72 -15.01
CA ALA A 135 31.28 -10.59 -16.04
C ALA A 135 30.65 -10.63 -17.45
N ARG A 136 31.31 -9.97 -18.41
CA ARG A 136 30.88 -9.94 -19.82
C ARG A 136 31.11 -11.27 -20.55
N SER A 137 32.10 -12.02 -20.11
CA SER A 137 32.41 -13.35 -20.61
C SER A 137 32.87 -14.22 -19.44
N TYR A 138 32.63 -15.51 -19.58
CA TYR A 138 32.95 -16.53 -18.60
C TYR A 138 33.71 -17.64 -19.34
N GLU A 139 34.94 -17.89 -18.93
CA GLU A 139 35.83 -18.86 -19.59
C GLU A 139 36.31 -19.89 -18.56
N THR A 140 36.40 -21.13 -18.99
CA THR A 140 36.99 -22.22 -18.19
C THR A 140 37.70 -23.19 -19.13
N THR A 141 38.78 -23.81 -18.64
CA THR A 141 39.49 -24.86 -19.37
C THR A 141 39.07 -26.22 -18.84
N VAL A 142 38.64 -27.11 -19.71
CA VAL A 142 38.19 -28.46 -19.35
C VAL A 142 39.12 -29.49 -19.99
N SER A 143 39.62 -30.43 -19.19
CA SER A 143 40.41 -31.55 -19.70
C SER A 143 39.52 -32.50 -20.49
N GLU A 144 40.02 -33.03 -21.61
CA GLU A 144 39.30 -34.07 -22.37
C GLU A 144 39.04 -35.34 -21.56
N LEU A 145 39.82 -35.57 -20.49
CA LEU A 145 39.68 -36.69 -19.58
C LEU A 145 38.62 -36.44 -18.49
N THR A 146 37.92 -35.31 -18.53
CA THR A 146 36.92 -34.94 -17.51
C THR A 146 35.71 -35.89 -17.59
N PRO A 147 35.34 -36.55 -16.48
CA PRO A 147 34.18 -37.44 -16.48
C PRO A 147 32.85 -36.74 -16.76
N ILE A 148 31.91 -37.47 -17.34
CA ILE A 148 30.53 -37.01 -17.56
C ILE A 148 29.86 -36.69 -16.21
N GLY A 149 29.08 -35.61 -16.17
CA GLY A 149 28.39 -35.15 -14.96
C GLY A 149 29.24 -34.25 -14.06
N THR A 150 30.51 -33.99 -14.42
CA THR A 150 31.35 -33.04 -13.70
C THR A 150 30.83 -31.62 -13.90
N THR A 151 30.57 -30.90 -12.80
CA THR A 151 30.29 -29.46 -12.84
C THR A 151 31.56 -28.69 -13.19
N ILE A 152 31.65 -28.20 -14.43
CA ILE A 152 32.82 -27.49 -14.97
C ILE A 152 32.79 -25.97 -14.72
N PHE A 153 31.64 -25.43 -14.32
CA PHE A 153 31.45 -24.01 -14.12
C PHE A 153 30.58 -23.77 -12.89
N ARG A 154 31.11 -23.08 -11.86
CA ARG A 154 30.41 -22.81 -10.59
C ARG A 154 30.22 -21.32 -10.31
N ASP A 155 31.02 -20.47 -10.95
CA ASP A 155 31.08 -19.03 -10.66
C ASP A 155 30.23 -18.18 -11.63
N LEU A 156 29.27 -18.80 -12.32
CA LEU A 156 28.31 -18.06 -13.15
C LEU A 156 27.34 -17.33 -12.21
N LEU A 157 27.42 -16.01 -12.19
CA LEU A 157 26.57 -15.18 -11.34
C LEU A 157 25.96 -14.05 -12.15
N ALA A 158 24.64 -14.00 -12.13
CA ALA A 158 23.82 -12.85 -12.45
C ALA A 158 23.01 -12.46 -11.22
N THR A 159 22.85 -11.15 -11.04
CA THR A 159 22.07 -10.56 -9.96
C THR A 159 21.01 -9.66 -10.56
N ASP A 160 19.81 -9.75 -10.04
CA ASP A 160 18.71 -8.84 -10.34
C ASP A 160 18.51 -7.93 -9.12
N ALA A 161 18.21 -6.65 -9.37
CA ALA A 161 18.04 -5.66 -8.32
C ALA A 161 16.63 -5.68 -7.70
N ASP A 162 15.66 -6.20 -8.45
CA ASP A 162 14.27 -6.30 -8.05
C ASP A 162 14.10 -7.15 -6.77
N SER A 163 12.96 -6.98 -6.08
CA SER A 163 12.67 -7.73 -4.87
C SER A 163 11.82 -8.99 -5.12
N ASP A 164 11.73 -9.82 -4.07
CA ASP A 164 10.83 -10.99 -4.03
C ASP A 164 11.02 -11.93 -5.24
N SER A 165 9.94 -12.28 -5.95
CA SER A 165 10.00 -13.16 -7.11
C SER A 165 10.60 -12.49 -8.35
N ASN A 166 10.58 -11.16 -8.42
CA ASN A 166 11.09 -10.44 -9.58
C ASN A 166 12.61 -10.47 -9.62
N GLY A 167 13.26 -10.47 -8.44
CA GLY A 167 14.71 -10.62 -8.32
C GLY A 167 15.26 -12.05 -8.49
N LEU A 168 14.42 -13.05 -8.78
CA LEU A 168 14.85 -14.44 -8.95
C LEU A 168 15.38 -14.68 -10.37
N VAL A 169 16.62 -15.18 -10.44
CA VAL A 169 17.30 -15.44 -11.71
C VAL A 169 17.27 -16.93 -12.05
N GLU A 170 16.83 -17.24 -13.28
CA GLU A 170 16.91 -18.58 -13.87
C GLU A 170 17.91 -18.60 -15.04
N TYR A 171 18.71 -19.67 -15.13
CA TYR A 171 19.72 -19.84 -16.17
C TYR A 171 19.31 -20.93 -17.15
N SER A 172 19.42 -20.63 -18.45
CA SER A 172 19.22 -21.60 -19.52
C SER A 172 20.30 -21.45 -20.59
N THR A 173 20.57 -22.54 -21.32
CA THR A 173 21.52 -22.55 -22.44
C THR A 173 20.77 -22.59 -23.75
N THR A 174 21.12 -21.72 -24.70
CA THR A 174 20.66 -21.82 -26.09
C THR A 174 21.66 -22.65 -26.90
N PRO A 175 21.23 -23.35 -27.97
CA PRO A 175 22.14 -23.99 -28.92
C PRO A 175 23.16 -22.98 -29.46
N GLY A 176 24.42 -23.40 -29.58
CA GLY A 176 25.45 -22.57 -30.21
C GLY A 176 25.28 -22.56 -31.74
N ASP A 177 25.37 -21.38 -32.35
CA ASP A 177 25.33 -21.26 -33.80
C ASP A 177 26.51 -22.00 -34.44
N SER A 178 26.19 -22.90 -35.39
CA SER A 178 27.18 -23.65 -36.17
C SER A 178 27.54 -22.85 -37.41
N THR A 179 28.43 -21.86 -37.28
CA THR A 179 29.07 -21.20 -38.43
C THR A 179 30.32 -21.93 -38.87
#